data_AF-S4P9I0-F1
#
_entry.id   AF-S4P9I0-F1
#
_cell.length_a   1.000
_cell.length_b   1.000
_cell.length_c   1.000
_cell.angle_alpha   90.00
_cell.angle_beta   90.00
_cell.angle_gamma   90.00
#
_symmetry.space_group_name_H-M   'P 1'
#
loop_
_entity.id
_entity.type
_entity.pdbx_description
1 polymer ?
#
loop_
_entity_poly.entity_id
_entity_poly.type
_entity_poly.pdbx_seq_one_letter_code
_entity_poly.pdbx_strand_id
1 'polypeptide(L)'
;MEELVEWLRAIDAQLRSAEPPACEASVLRSQLAEQRPLSDDVAAQRVRARDLLSQAKKVLRECQSSDEAAVIRERSEELKEMMEEVGQLSAARLAALEQALPLAEHFADTHNGLSAWLDEMEKAVGALALPALRPDHIAQQQDKNEMLQQSIAGHKPLVDKLIKTGEALSKLCGEEDAAKVQDIVENDCDRYNALRAELRQRQQELEQALQESSVFAERLEGMVRALSGAAD
;
A
#
# COMPACT_ATOMS: atom_id res chain seq x y z
N MET A 1 10.31 -29.01 -33.31
CA MET A 1 10.61 -27.56 -33.20
C MET A 1 9.35 -26.75 -33.40
N GLU A 2 8.61 -26.97 -34.47
CA GLU A 2 7.35 -26.26 -34.77
C GLU A 2 6.31 -26.31 -33.64
N GLU A 3 6.00 -27.49 -33.09
CA GLU A 3 5.11 -27.64 -31.92
C GLU A 3 5.54 -26.77 -30.72
N LEU A 4 6.84 -26.71 -30.43
CA LEU A 4 7.37 -25.91 -29.32
C LEU A 4 7.29 -24.41 -29.62
N VAL A 5 7.52 -24.04 -30.88
CA VAL A 5 7.37 -22.67 -31.36
C VAL A 5 5.90 -22.20 -31.25
N GLU A 6 4.94 -23.03 -31.67
CA GLU A 6 3.51 -22.73 -31.54
C GLU A 6 3.10 -22.57 -30.07
N TRP A 7 3.58 -23.48 -29.20
CA TRP A 7 3.37 -23.37 -27.77
C TRP A 7 3.95 -22.07 -27.20
N LEU A 8 5.19 -21.70 -27.56
CA LEU A 8 5.82 -20.46 -27.12
C LEU A 8 5.03 -19.22 -27.56
N ARG A 9 4.51 -19.19 -28.79
CA ARG A 9 3.66 -18.08 -29.26
C ARG A 9 2.37 -17.97 -28.46
N ALA A 10 1.75 -19.11 -28.11
CA ALA A 10 0.56 -19.11 -27.28
C ALA A 10 0.84 -18.56 -25.87
N ILE A 11 1.95 -18.98 -25.26
CA ILE A 11 2.36 -18.48 -23.94
C ILE A 11 2.77 -17.01 -23.98
N ASP A 12 3.48 -16.56 -25.01
CA ASP A 12 3.81 -15.14 -25.20
C ASP A 12 2.53 -14.28 -25.26
N ALA A 13 1.56 -14.68 -26.08
CA ALA A 13 0.27 -14.00 -26.16
C ALA A 13 -0.45 -13.98 -24.81
N GLN A 14 -0.48 -15.11 -24.09
CA GLN A 14 -1.07 -15.20 -22.76
C GLN A 14 -0.38 -14.23 -21.78
N LEU A 15 0.95 -14.25 -21.69
CA LEU A 15 1.72 -13.39 -20.78
C LEU A 15 1.54 -11.90 -21.07
N ARG A 16 1.45 -11.51 -22.34
CA ARG A 16 1.22 -10.11 -22.75
C ARG A 16 -0.21 -9.63 -22.49
N SER A 17 -1.17 -10.53 -22.56
CA SER A 17 -2.58 -10.24 -22.25
C SER A 17 -2.90 -10.32 -20.76
N ALA A 18 -1.98 -10.82 -19.95
CA ALA A 18 -2.22 -11.08 -18.55
C ALA A 18 -2.34 -9.77 -17.76
N GLU A 19 -3.36 -9.69 -16.92
CA GLU A 19 -3.61 -8.51 -16.08
C GLU A 19 -2.42 -8.23 -15.15
N PRO A 20 -2.12 -6.95 -14.87
CA PRO A 20 -1.08 -6.59 -13.91
C PRO A 20 -1.38 -7.16 -12.50
N PRO A 21 -0.39 -7.19 -11.60
CA PRO A 21 -0.62 -7.50 -10.19
C PRO A 21 -1.80 -6.71 -9.61
N ALA A 22 -2.76 -7.39 -8.99
CA ALA A 22 -3.88 -6.73 -8.33
C ALA A 22 -3.43 -6.05 -7.02
N CYS A 23 -4.20 -5.08 -6.49
CA CYS A 23 -3.93 -4.53 -5.14
C CYS A 23 -4.44 -5.44 -4.01
N GLU A 24 -5.35 -6.37 -4.30
CA GLU A 24 -5.96 -7.25 -3.31
C GLU A 24 -5.17 -8.56 -3.12
N ALA A 25 -4.85 -8.90 -1.87
CA ALA A 25 -4.07 -10.11 -1.55
C ALA A 25 -4.78 -11.42 -1.94
N SER A 26 -6.11 -11.47 -1.93
CA SER A 26 -6.89 -12.63 -2.40
C SER A 26 -6.68 -12.87 -3.90
N VAL A 27 -6.78 -11.81 -4.71
CA VAL A 27 -6.61 -11.85 -6.15
C VAL A 27 -5.16 -12.17 -6.52
N LEU A 28 -4.18 -11.56 -5.84
CA LEU A 28 -2.75 -11.87 -6.04
C LEU A 28 -2.43 -13.35 -5.77
N ARG A 29 -3.05 -13.97 -4.77
CA ARG A 29 -2.89 -15.41 -4.51
C ARG A 29 -3.43 -16.25 -5.66
N SER A 30 -4.56 -15.87 -6.26
CA SER A 30 -5.09 -16.53 -7.46
C SER A 30 -4.17 -16.33 -8.67
N GLN A 31 -3.71 -15.10 -8.92
CA GLN A 31 -2.76 -14.80 -10.00
C GLN A 31 -1.46 -15.61 -9.84
N LEU A 32 -0.94 -15.76 -8.61
CA LEU A 32 0.23 -16.61 -8.33
C LEU A 32 -0.04 -18.10 -8.52
N ALA A 33 -1.23 -18.58 -8.13
CA ALA A 33 -1.62 -19.98 -8.32
C ALA A 33 -1.70 -20.36 -9.80
N GLU A 34 -2.07 -19.42 -10.66
CA GLU A 34 -2.07 -19.59 -12.13
C GLU A 34 -0.66 -19.41 -12.74
N GLN A 35 0.11 -18.42 -12.26
CA GLN A 35 1.44 -18.12 -12.82
C GLN A 35 2.49 -19.19 -12.50
N ARG A 36 2.44 -19.82 -11.32
CA ARG A 36 3.46 -20.80 -10.89
C ARG A 36 3.55 -22.02 -11.80
N PRO A 37 2.45 -22.73 -12.12
CA PRO A 37 2.48 -23.83 -13.08
C PRO A 37 3.00 -23.40 -14.45
N LEU A 38 2.60 -22.21 -14.93
CA LEU A 38 3.08 -21.68 -16.20
C LEU A 38 4.61 -21.44 -16.18
N SER A 39 5.14 -20.89 -15.09
CA SER A 39 6.58 -20.71 -14.89
C SER A 39 7.34 -22.04 -14.87
N ASP A 40 6.77 -23.07 -14.23
CA ASP A 40 7.34 -24.42 -14.20
C ASP A 40 7.37 -25.05 -15.60
N ASP A 41 6.28 -24.91 -16.37
CA ASP A 41 6.18 -25.36 -17.75
C ASP A 41 7.20 -24.65 -18.65
N VAL A 42 7.33 -23.33 -18.54
CA VAL A 42 8.35 -22.53 -19.26
C VAL A 42 9.76 -23.01 -18.91
N ALA A 43 10.03 -23.32 -17.64
CA ALA A 43 11.33 -23.86 -17.23
C ALA A 43 11.60 -25.26 -17.81
N ALA A 44 10.59 -26.13 -17.83
CA ALA A 44 10.69 -27.45 -18.44
C ALA A 44 10.92 -27.37 -19.96
N GLN A 45 10.18 -26.51 -20.66
CA GLN A 45 10.34 -26.30 -22.10
C GLN A 45 11.69 -25.68 -22.45
N ARG A 46 12.30 -24.87 -21.58
CA ARG A 46 13.66 -24.36 -21.77
C ARG A 46 14.70 -25.47 -21.88
N VAL A 47 14.56 -26.54 -21.09
CA VAL A 47 15.43 -27.73 -21.18
C VAL A 47 15.21 -28.44 -22.53
N ARG A 48 13.96 -28.65 -22.93
CA ARG A 48 13.60 -29.25 -24.22
C ARG A 48 14.13 -28.43 -25.40
N ALA A 49 14.02 -27.11 -25.35
CA ALA A 49 14.52 -26.19 -26.37
C ALA A 49 16.04 -26.32 -26.51
N ARG A 50 16.79 -26.33 -25.40
CA ARG A 50 18.25 -26.53 -25.40
C ARG A 50 18.65 -27.84 -26.08
N ASP A 51 17.95 -28.92 -25.77
CA ASP A 51 18.26 -30.25 -26.31
C ASP A 51 17.94 -30.32 -27.81
N LEU A 52 16.81 -29.74 -28.25
CA LEU A 52 16.45 -29.61 -29.67
C LEU A 52 17.46 -28.75 -30.45
N LEU A 53 17.91 -27.63 -29.88
CA LEU A 53 18.92 -26.77 -30.49
C LEU A 53 20.28 -27.50 -30.61
N SER A 54 20.63 -28.34 -29.63
CA SER A 54 21.83 -29.19 -29.70
C SER A 54 21.72 -30.24 -30.83
N GLN A 55 20.55 -30.87 -30.98
CA GLN A 55 20.29 -31.80 -32.08
C GLN A 55 20.32 -31.11 -33.44
N ALA A 56 19.68 -29.94 -33.57
CA ALA A 56 19.70 -29.14 -34.80
C ALA A 56 21.13 -28.78 -35.22
N LYS A 57 22.00 -28.42 -34.27
CA LYS A 57 23.43 -28.19 -34.54
C LYS A 57 24.17 -29.42 -35.05
N LYS A 58 23.81 -30.64 -34.61
CA LYS A 58 24.40 -31.88 -35.14
C LYS A 58 23.93 -32.14 -36.57
N VAL A 59 22.63 -32.05 -36.82
CA VAL A 59 22.05 -32.21 -38.16
C VAL A 59 22.66 -31.22 -39.15
N LEU A 60 22.84 -29.96 -38.74
CA LEU A 60 23.49 -28.94 -39.58
C LEU A 60 24.94 -29.27 -39.97
N ARG A 61 25.67 -30.08 -39.20
CA ARG A 61 27.03 -30.52 -39.56
C ARG A 61 27.04 -31.61 -40.62
N GLU A 62 25.97 -32.40 -40.68
CA GLU A 62 25.82 -33.53 -41.60
C GLU A 62 25.00 -33.17 -42.85
N CYS A 63 24.29 -32.03 -42.83
CA CYS A 63 23.44 -31.56 -43.90
C CYS A 63 24.26 -31.09 -45.11
N GLN A 64 24.00 -31.69 -46.27
CA GLN A 64 24.67 -31.36 -47.53
C GLN A 64 23.89 -30.32 -48.36
N SER A 65 22.59 -30.17 -48.08
CA SER A 65 21.70 -29.23 -48.76
C SER A 65 21.78 -27.84 -48.12
N SER A 66 22.10 -26.82 -48.93
CA SER A 66 22.18 -25.44 -48.43
C SER A 66 20.82 -24.90 -47.99
N ASP A 67 19.76 -25.24 -48.73
CA ASP A 67 18.40 -24.77 -48.48
C ASP A 67 17.81 -25.37 -47.20
N GLU A 68 17.96 -26.69 -47.00
CA GLU A 68 17.52 -27.36 -45.76
C GLU A 68 18.30 -26.84 -44.54
N ALA A 69 19.61 -26.61 -44.70
CA ALA A 69 20.43 -26.04 -43.64
C ALA A 69 20.04 -24.58 -43.30
N ALA A 70 19.57 -23.80 -44.28
CA ALA A 70 19.06 -22.45 -44.05
C ALA A 70 17.76 -22.50 -43.22
N VAL A 71 16.81 -23.36 -43.58
CA VAL A 71 15.54 -23.53 -42.85
C VAL A 71 15.77 -23.97 -41.39
N ILE A 72 16.67 -24.93 -41.17
CA ILE A 72 16.99 -25.39 -39.80
C ILE A 72 17.65 -24.27 -38.97
N ARG A 73 18.52 -23.46 -39.58
CA ARG A 73 19.14 -22.30 -38.90
C ARG A 73 18.12 -21.26 -38.52
N GLU A 74 17.24 -20.87 -39.44
CA GLU A 74 16.17 -19.90 -39.19
C GLU A 74 15.27 -20.36 -38.05
N ARG A 75 14.78 -21.59 -38.09
CA ARG A 75 13.93 -22.17 -37.03
C ARG A 75 14.64 -22.30 -35.69
N SER A 76 15.95 -22.54 -35.70
CA SER A 76 16.75 -22.61 -34.47
C SER A 76 16.92 -21.23 -33.82
N GLU A 77 17.12 -20.18 -34.62
CA GLU A 77 17.21 -18.83 -34.08
C GLU A 77 15.84 -18.35 -33.56
N GLU A 78 14.77 -18.59 -34.33
CA GLU A 78 13.40 -18.27 -33.92
C GLU A 78 13.04 -18.92 -32.57
N LEU A 79 13.31 -20.22 -32.42
CA LEU A 79 13.07 -20.94 -31.16
C LEU A 79 13.87 -20.34 -30.00
N LYS A 80 15.13 -19.97 -30.25
CA LYS A 80 16.02 -19.43 -29.23
C LYS A 80 15.57 -18.04 -28.77
N GLU A 81 15.20 -17.16 -29.69
CA GLU A 81 14.70 -15.82 -29.40
C GLU A 81 13.39 -15.87 -28.61
N MET A 82 12.39 -16.63 -29.08
CA MET A 82 11.10 -16.75 -28.37
C MET A 82 11.25 -17.40 -27.00
N MET A 83 12.15 -18.39 -26.85
CA MET A 83 12.35 -19.02 -25.55
C MET A 83 12.97 -18.07 -24.53
N GLU A 84 13.88 -17.20 -24.97
CA GLU A 84 14.45 -16.15 -24.13
C GLU A 84 13.38 -15.12 -23.74
N GLU A 85 12.61 -14.63 -24.71
CA GLU A 85 11.56 -13.63 -24.48
C GLU A 85 10.47 -14.14 -23.53
N VAL A 86 9.87 -15.30 -23.81
CA VAL A 86 8.88 -15.93 -22.92
C VAL A 86 9.47 -16.22 -21.54
N GLY A 87 10.74 -16.64 -21.50
CA GLY A 87 11.46 -16.86 -20.26
C GLY A 87 11.58 -15.61 -19.40
N GLN A 88 11.92 -14.47 -20.01
CA GLN A 88 12.04 -13.18 -19.33
C GLN A 88 10.67 -12.65 -18.88
N LEU A 89 9.65 -12.70 -19.75
CA LEU A 89 8.29 -12.26 -19.43
C LEU A 89 7.70 -13.05 -18.26
N SER A 90 7.82 -14.37 -18.30
CA SER A 90 7.30 -15.25 -17.24
C SER A 90 8.01 -14.99 -15.91
N ALA A 91 9.34 -14.87 -15.92
CA ALA A 91 10.12 -14.58 -14.72
C ALA A 91 9.81 -13.19 -14.13
N ALA A 92 9.70 -12.16 -14.99
CA ALA A 92 9.35 -10.80 -14.56
C ALA A 92 7.96 -10.75 -13.94
N ARG A 93 6.97 -11.42 -14.56
CA ARG A 93 5.61 -11.51 -14.03
C ARG A 93 5.57 -12.22 -12.68
N LEU A 94 6.22 -13.38 -12.56
CA LEU A 94 6.27 -14.11 -11.30
C LEU A 94 6.90 -13.25 -10.18
N ALA A 95 8.04 -12.61 -10.46
CA ALA A 95 8.71 -11.75 -9.49
C ALA A 95 7.84 -10.56 -9.05
N ALA A 96 7.12 -9.92 -9.98
CA ALA A 96 6.20 -8.83 -9.66
C ALA A 96 5.06 -9.29 -8.74
N LEU A 97 4.45 -10.43 -9.03
CA LEU A 97 3.38 -11.01 -8.21
C LEU A 97 3.89 -11.41 -6.81
N GLU A 98 5.07 -12.03 -6.72
CA GLU A 98 5.67 -12.44 -5.45
C GLU A 98 6.10 -11.24 -4.59
N GLN A 99 6.48 -10.12 -5.22
CA GLN A 99 6.74 -8.86 -4.53
C GLN A 99 5.45 -8.16 -4.09
N ALA A 100 4.41 -8.15 -4.93
CA ALA A 100 3.15 -7.47 -4.65
C ALA A 100 2.36 -8.13 -3.52
N LEU A 101 2.36 -9.46 -3.41
CA LEU A 101 1.58 -10.17 -2.38
C LEU A 101 1.85 -9.71 -0.93
N PRO A 102 3.09 -9.73 -0.42
CA PRO A 102 3.35 -9.28 0.95
C PRO A 102 3.07 -7.78 1.13
N LEU A 103 3.24 -6.96 0.08
CA LEU A 103 2.88 -5.55 0.13
C LEU A 103 1.37 -5.37 0.29
N ALA A 104 0.55 -6.10 -0.47
CA ALA A 104 -0.90 -6.07 -0.38
C ALA A 104 -1.41 -6.56 0.98
N GLU A 105 -0.83 -7.65 1.52
CA GLU A 105 -1.15 -8.15 2.86
C GLU A 105 -0.83 -7.10 3.93
N HIS A 106 0.39 -6.55 3.91
CA HIS A 106 0.80 -5.53 4.87
C HIS A 106 0.02 -4.22 4.73
N PHE A 107 -0.35 -3.82 3.52
CA PHE A 107 -1.18 -2.66 3.25
C PHE A 107 -2.56 -2.85 3.88
N ALA A 108 -3.23 -3.95 3.57
CA ALA A 108 -4.55 -4.27 4.10
C ALA A 108 -4.56 -4.35 5.63
N ASP A 109 -3.57 -5.04 6.23
CA ASP A 109 -3.47 -5.13 7.69
C ASP A 109 -3.25 -3.76 8.35
N THR A 110 -2.38 -2.94 7.75
CA THR A 110 -2.08 -1.60 8.28
C THR A 110 -3.29 -0.67 8.13
N HIS A 111 -3.98 -0.70 6.99
CA HIS A 111 -5.20 0.06 6.75
C HIS A 111 -6.31 -0.35 7.73
N ASN A 112 -6.60 -1.64 7.85
CA ASN A 112 -7.65 -2.14 8.73
C ASN A 112 -7.41 -1.75 10.19
N GLY A 113 -6.16 -1.90 10.67
CA GLY A 113 -5.78 -1.50 12.02
C GLY A 113 -5.87 0.02 12.23
N LEU A 114 -5.40 0.82 11.27
CA LEU A 114 -5.46 2.28 11.35
C LEU A 114 -6.90 2.79 11.29
N SER A 115 -7.72 2.29 10.36
CA SER A 115 -9.12 2.69 10.22
C SER A 115 -9.93 2.36 11.48
N ALA A 116 -9.74 1.17 12.06
CA ALA A 116 -10.43 0.82 13.31
C ALA A 116 -10.05 1.77 14.47
N TRP A 117 -8.77 2.11 14.58
CA TRP A 117 -8.31 3.08 15.57
C TRP A 117 -8.82 4.49 15.29
N LEU A 118 -8.85 4.92 14.02
CA LEU A 118 -9.42 6.21 13.61
C LEU A 118 -10.90 6.28 13.99
N ASP A 119 -11.70 5.24 13.73
CA ASP A 119 -13.11 5.18 14.12
C ASP A 119 -13.31 5.35 15.63
N GLU A 120 -12.46 4.69 16.44
CA GLU A 120 -12.49 4.81 17.90
C GLU A 120 -12.09 6.21 18.37
N MET A 121 -11.06 6.79 17.75
CA MET A 121 -10.59 8.13 18.07
C MET A 121 -11.59 9.21 17.68
N GLU A 122 -12.17 9.14 16.49
CA GLU A 122 -13.24 10.04 16.03
C GLU A 122 -14.42 10.03 17.01
N LYS A 123 -14.82 8.85 17.50
CA LYS A 123 -15.86 8.73 18.54
C LYS A 123 -15.41 9.36 19.86
N ALA A 124 -14.17 9.10 20.29
CA ALA A 124 -13.64 9.63 21.55
C ALA A 124 -13.54 11.16 21.54
N VAL A 125 -13.09 11.74 20.42
CA VAL A 125 -13.00 13.19 20.18
C VAL A 125 -14.40 13.80 20.09
N GLY A 126 -15.31 13.21 19.31
CA GLY A 126 -16.69 13.68 19.19
C GLY A 126 -17.50 13.61 20.49
N ALA A 127 -17.08 12.80 21.46
CA ALA A 127 -17.69 12.71 22.79
C ALA A 127 -17.11 13.72 23.80
N LEU A 128 -16.13 14.54 23.42
CA LEU A 128 -15.56 15.55 24.31
C LEU A 128 -16.56 16.67 24.58
N ALA A 129 -16.80 16.96 25.86
CA ALA A 129 -17.69 18.05 26.27
C ALA A 129 -17.13 19.42 25.88
N LEU A 130 -17.99 20.43 25.79
CA LEU A 130 -17.56 21.83 25.64
C LEU A 130 -16.63 22.26 26.80
N PRO A 131 -15.79 23.30 26.61
CA PRO A 131 -14.98 23.86 27.68
C PRO A 131 -15.82 24.15 28.93
N ALA A 132 -15.35 23.68 30.09
CA ALA A 132 -16.00 23.94 31.37
C ALA A 132 -15.84 25.41 31.79
N LEU A 133 -16.62 25.87 32.77
CA LEU A 133 -16.51 27.22 33.34
C LEU A 133 -15.61 27.31 34.56
N ARG A 134 -15.30 26.17 35.21
CA ARG A 134 -14.48 26.15 36.44
C ARG A 134 -13.04 25.76 36.09
N PRO A 135 -12.01 26.47 36.61
CA PRO A 135 -10.61 26.22 36.25
C PRO A 135 -10.17 24.77 36.50
N ASP A 136 -10.60 24.17 37.61
CA ASP A 136 -10.26 22.80 38.00
C ASP A 136 -10.80 21.77 37.00
N HIS A 137 -11.99 22.01 36.45
CA HIS A 137 -12.57 21.16 35.41
C HIS A 137 -11.95 21.38 34.04
N ILE A 138 -11.58 22.63 33.70
CA ILE A 138 -10.87 22.93 32.44
C ILE A 138 -9.51 22.24 32.42
N ALA A 139 -8.77 22.26 33.53
CA ALA A 139 -7.50 21.56 33.66
C ALA A 139 -7.65 20.04 33.39
N GLN A 140 -8.67 19.39 33.97
CA GLN A 140 -8.97 17.98 33.69
C GLN A 140 -9.30 17.73 32.20
N GLN A 141 -9.98 18.66 31.55
CA GLN A 141 -10.26 18.58 30.11
C GLN A 141 -8.98 18.74 29.27
N GLN A 142 -8.04 19.60 29.69
CA GLN A 142 -6.72 19.75 29.05
C GLN A 142 -5.89 18.48 29.18
N ASP A 143 -5.82 17.88 30.36
CA ASP A 143 -5.09 16.61 30.57
C ASP A 143 -5.63 15.51 29.63
N LYS A 144 -6.97 15.37 29.54
CA LYS A 144 -7.60 14.42 28.62
C LYS A 144 -7.28 14.74 27.15
N ASN A 145 -7.32 16.02 26.77
CA ASN A 145 -6.99 16.46 25.41
C ASN A 145 -5.54 16.14 25.05
N GLU A 146 -4.61 16.37 25.98
CA GLU A 146 -3.18 16.07 25.81
C GLU A 146 -2.96 14.56 25.62
N MET A 147 -3.61 13.71 26.44
CA MET A 147 -3.54 12.25 26.28
C MET A 147 -3.98 11.79 24.89
N LEU A 148 -5.06 12.38 24.35
CA LEU A 148 -5.54 12.07 22.99
C LEU A 148 -4.54 12.56 21.93
N GLN A 149 -3.99 13.77 22.07
CA GLN A 149 -2.97 14.29 21.16
C GLN A 149 -1.70 13.41 21.15
N GLN A 150 -1.25 12.93 22.31
CA GLN A 150 -0.12 12.02 22.43
C GLN A 150 -0.42 10.68 21.75
N SER A 151 -1.64 10.16 21.91
CA SER A 151 -2.05 8.92 21.24
C SER A 151 -2.08 9.07 19.70
N ILE A 152 -2.60 10.20 19.19
CA ILE A 152 -2.52 10.50 17.75
C ILE A 152 -1.07 10.56 17.28
N ALA A 153 -0.21 11.29 17.99
CA ALA A 153 1.21 11.37 17.63
C ALA A 153 1.89 9.99 17.63
N GLY A 154 1.50 9.10 18.54
CA GLY A 154 1.96 7.71 18.60
C GLY A 154 1.55 6.84 17.40
N HIS A 155 0.49 7.20 16.68
CA HIS A 155 0.02 6.48 15.49
C HIS A 155 0.64 6.97 14.17
N LYS A 156 1.38 8.09 14.19
CA LYS A 156 2.10 8.60 13.01
C LYS A 156 2.96 7.54 12.29
N PRO A 157 3.69 6.64 12.97
CA PRO A 157 4.47 5.60 12.30
C PRO A 157 3.61 4.62 11.49
N LEU A 158 2.37 4.35 11.90
CA LEU A 158 1.45 3.49 11.15
C LEU A 158 0.92 4.19 9.89
N VAL A 159 0.59 5.49 9.98
CA VAL A 159 0.25 6.31 8.80
C VAL A 159 1.42 6.32 7.81
N ASP A 160 2.65 6.53 8.29
CA ASP A 160 3.84 6.52 7.44
C ASP A 160 4.12 5.16 6.81
N LYS A 161 3.81 4.08 7.53
CA LYS A 161 3.89 2.72 7.00
C LYS A 161 2.84 2.51 5.90
N LEU A 162 1.59 2.93 6.12
CA LEU A 162 0.52 2.83 5.14
C LEU A 162 0.89 3.55 3.83
N ILE A 163 1.38 4.78 3.92
CA ILE A 163 1.83 5.57 2.76
C ILE A 163 2.93 4.82 1.99
N LYS A 164 4.00 4.40 2.69
CA LYS A 164 5.15 3.72 2.05
C LYS A 164 4.76 2.40 1.40
N THR A 165 3.94 1.60 2.07
CA THR A 165 3.49 0.31 1.53
C THR A 165 2.55 0.55 0.35
N GLY A 166 1.65 1.54 0.43
CA GLY A 166 0.78 1.94 -0.68
C GLY A 166 1.57 2.38 -1.91
N GLU A 167 2.55 3.28 -1.76
CA GLU A 167 3.44 3.71 -2.85
C GLU A 167 4.21 2.55 -3.50
N ALA A 168 4.66 1.58 -2.70
CA ALA A 168 5.38 0.41 -3.21
C ALA A 168 4.44 -0.53 -3.98
N LEU A 169 3.22 -0.74 -3.47
CA LEU A 169 2.21 -1.57 -4.10
C LEU A 169 1.71 -0.96 -5.42
N SER A 170 1.38 0.34 -5.43
CA SER A 170 0.90 1.05 -6.62
C SER A 170 1.88 1.02 -7.80
N LYS A 171 3.19 0.88 -7.55
CA LYS A 171 4.20 0.74 -8.61
C LYS A 171 4.17 -0.62 -9.32
N LEU A 172 3.55 -1.62 -8.71
CA LEU A 172 3.42 -2.98 -9.25
C LEU A 172 2.03 -3.22 -9.83
N CYS A 173 1.03 -2.46 -9.40
CA CYS A 173 -0.35 -2.63 -9.82
C CYS A 173 -0.69 -1.95 -11.15
N GLY A 174 -1.83 -2.33 -11.73
CA GLY A 174 -2.45 -1.59 -12.82
C GLY A 174 -2.98 -0.22 -12.37
N GLU A 175 -3.24 0.69 -13.31
CA GLU A 175 -3.65 2.08 -13.02
C GLU A 175 -4.89 2.17 -12.13
N GLU A 176 -5.91 1.34 -12.38
CA GLU A 176 -7.15 1.33 -11.59
C GLU A 176 -6.89 0.91 -10.13
N ASP A 177 -6.10 -0.14 -9.93
CA ASP A 177 -5.77 -0.62 -8.59
C ASP A 177 -4.81 0.31 -7.86
N ALA A 178 -3.87 0.94 -8.59
CA ALA A 178 -3.02 1.99 -8.03
C ALA A 178 -3.85 3.19 -7.54
N ALA A 179 -4.90 3.57 -8.26
CA ALA A 179 -5.83 4.62 -7.85
C ALA A 179 -6.61 4.22 -6.58
N LYS A 180 -7.13 2.98 -6.51
CA LYS A 180 -7.80 2.48 -5.29
C LYS A 180 -6.88 2.53 -4.06
N VAL A 181 -5.62 2.11 -4.21
CA VAL A 181 -4.62 2.18 -3.13
C VAL A 181 -4.39 3.63 -2.70
N GLN A 182 -4.28 4.55 -3.67
CA GLN A 182 -4.11 5.97 -3.39
C GLN A 182 -5.31 6.55 -2.64
N ASP A 183 -6.54 6.27 -3.08
CA ASP A 183 -7.77 6.74 -2.42
C ASP A 183 -7.84 6.29 -0.95
N ILE A 184 -7.44 5.05 -0.66
CA ILE A 184 -7.38 4.52 0.71
C ILE A 184 -6.35 5.29 1.55
N VAL A 185 -5.14 5.51 1.01
CA VAL A 185 -4.07 6.24 1.70
C VAL A 185 -4.50 7.67 1.99
N GLU A 186 -5.07 8.36 0.99
CA GLU A 186 -5.52 9.76 1.11
C GLU A 186 -6.62 9.89 2.17
N ASN A 187 -7.63 9.02 2.14
CA ASN A 187 -8.71 9.03 3.13
C ASN A 187 -8.20 8.84 4.56
N ASP A 188 -7.36 7.84 4.82
CA ASP A 188 -6.81 7.60 6.16
C ASP A 188 -5.90 8.76 6.63
N CYS A 189 -5.13 9.36 5.70
CA CYS A 189 -4.31 10.52 5.99
C CYS A 189 -5.14 11.76 6.34
N ASP A 190 -6.21 12.01 5.60
CA ASP A 190 -7.11 13.14 5.82
C ASP A 190 -7.82 13.01 7.17
N ARG A 191 -8.36 11.83 7.48
CA ARG A 191 -8.95 11.53 8.80
C ARG A 191 -7.97 11.76 9.95
N TYR A 192 -6.76 11.22 9.84
CA TYR A 192 -5.70 11.41 10.83
C TYR A 192 -5.36 12.90 11.02
N ASN A 193 -5.22 13.65 9.92
CA ASN A 193 -4.88 15.07 9.96
C ASN A 193 -6.04 15.92 10.52
N ALA A 194 -7.29 15.56 10.21
CA ALA A 194 -8.47 16.22 10.74
C ALA A 194 -8.55 16.08 12.27
N LEU A 195 -8.40 14.87 12.82
CA LEU A 195 -8.36 14.65 14.26
C LEU A 195 -7.24 15.45 14.94
N ARG A 196 -6.05 15.46 14.33
CA ARG A 196 -4.91 16.22 14.83
C ARG A 196 -5.17 17.72 14.83
N ALA A 197 -5.87 18.24 13.81
CA ALA A 197 -6.25 19.64 13.73
C ALA A 197 -7.33 19.99 14.77
N GLU A 198 -8.35 19.15 14.90
CA GLU A 198 -9.45 19.32 15.85
C GLU A 198 -8.95 19.36 17.30
N LEU A 199 -8.10 18.42 17.71
CA LEU A 199 -7.56 18.41 19.07
C LEU A 199 -6.63 19.59 19.37
N ARG A 200 -5.97 20.15 18.35
CA ARG A 200 -5.17 21.37 18.51
C ARG A 200 -6.06 22.60 18.67
N GLN A 201 -7.11 22.69 17.87
CA GLN A 201 -8.08 23.76 17.97
C GLN A 201 -8.74 23.74 19.35
N ARG A 202 -9.17 22.55 19.78
CA ARG A 202 -9.71 22.33 21.12
C ARG A 202 -8.75 22.73 22.24
N GLN A 203 -7.45 22.45 22.09
CA GLN A 203 -6.45 22.88 23.08
C GLN A 203 -6.44 24.40 23.26
N GLN A 204 -6.50 25.15 22.15
CA GLN A 204 -6.55 26.62 22.17
C GLN A 204 -7.84 27.13 22.84
N GLU A 205 -8.97 26.49 22.57
CA GLU A 205 -10.26 26.83 23.20
C GLU A 205 -10.23 26.60 24.72
N LEU A 206 -9.62 25.51 25.18
CA LEU A 206 -9.46 25.21 26.61
C LEU A 206 -8.52 26.21 27.29
N GLU A 207 -7.42 26.58 26.64
CA GLU A 207 -6.48 27.60 27.14
C GLU A 207 -7.16 28.97 27.26
N GLN A 208 -7.95 29.36 26.26
CA GLN A 208 -8.73 30.59 26.30
C GLN A 208 -9.77 30.56 27.44
N ALA A 209 -10.52 29.47 27.57
CA ALA A 209 -11.52 29.32 28.64
C ALA A 209 -10.88 29.39 30.03
N LEU A 210 -9.69 28.81 30.21
CA LEU A 210 -8.94 28.87 31.46
C LEU A 210 -8.53 30.31 31.79
N GLN A 211 -8.01 31.04 30.80
CA GLN A 211 -7.62 32.45 30.95
C GLN A 211 -8.83 33.32 31.33
N GLU A 212 -9.94 33.17 30.63
CA GLU A 212 -11.18 33.90 30.90
C GLU A 212 -11.72 33.60 32.31
N SER A 213 -11.70 32.33 32.72
CA SER A 213 -12.12 31.93 34.07
C SER A 213 -11.20 32.50 35.17
N SER A 214 -9.89 32.57 34.94
CA SER A 214 -8.94 33.17 35.89
C SER A 214 -9.20 34.66 36.06
N VAL A 215 -9.35 35.39 34.94
CA VAL A 215 -9.64 36.83 34.96
C VAL A 215 -10.98 37.12 35.64
N PHE A 216 -11.99 36.27 35.43
CA PHE A 216 -13.28 36.40 36.11
C PHE A 216 -13.16 36.19 37.62
N ALA A 217 -12.42 35.16 38.06
CA ALA A 217 -12.17 34.90 39.47
C ALA A 217 -11.45 36.08 40.16
N GLU A 218 -10.39 36.62 39.55
CA GLU A 218 -9.67 37.79 40.06
C GLU A 218 -10.58 39.02 40.21
N ARG A 219 -11.46 39.27 39.24
CA ARG A 219 -12.43 40.37 39.31
C ARG A 219 -13.43 40.20 40.44
N LEU A 220 -13.96 39.00 40.64
CA LEU A 220 -14.87 38.70 41.74
C LEU A 220 -14.19 38.90 43.10
N GLU A 221 -12.96 38.42 43.27
CA GLU A 221 -12.19 38.63 44.50
C GLU A 221 -11.95 40.12 44.77
N GLY A 222 -11.63 40.90 43.73
CA GLY A 222 -11.50 42.35 43.82
C GLY A 222 -12.79 43.02 44.28
N MET A 223 -13.93 42.63 43.73
CA MET A 223 -15.25 43.16 44.13
C MET A 223 -15.60 42.79 45.57
N VAL A 224 -15.36 41.53 45.98
CA VAL A 224 -15.59 41.09 47.35
C VAL A 224 -14.73 41.89 48.34
N ARG A 225 -13.45 42.10 48.03
CA ARG A 225 -12.55 42.92 48.88
C ARG A 225 -13.04 44.36 48.99
N ALA A 226 -13.49 44.97 47.88
CA ALA A 226 -14.00 46.33 47.88
C ALA A 226 -15.29 46.47 48.70
N LEU A 227 -16.21 45.50 48.61
CA LEU A 227 -17.44 45.48 49.40
C LEU A 227 -17.16 45.31 50.90
N SER A 228 -16.25 44.41 51.27
CA SER A 228 -15.85 44.24 52.68
C SER A 228 -15.21 45.50 53.24
N GLY A 229 -14.32 46.16 52.48
CA GLY A 229 -13.69 47.41 52.92
C GLY A 229 -14.60 48.63 52.94
N ALA A 230 -15.78 48.58 52.29
CA ALA A 230 -16.79 49.65 52.32
C ALA A 230 -17.84 49.45 53.42
N ALA A 231 -17.86 48.28 54.08
CA ALA A 231 -18.77 47.96 55.17
C ALA A 231 -18.19 48.26 56.57
N ASP A 232 -16.91 48.63 56.64
CA ASP A 232 -16.18 49.11 57.83
C ASP A 232 -16.12 50.65 57.86
#